data_AF-A0A350T1I6-F1
#
_entry.id   AF-A0A350T1I6-F1
#
_cell.length_a   1.000
_cell.length_b   1.000
_cell.length_c   1.000
_cell.angle_alpha   90.00
_cell.angle_beta   90.00
_cell.angle_gamma   90.00
#
_symmetry.space_group_name_H-M   'P 1'
#
loop_
_entity.id
_entity.type
_entity.pdbx_description
1 polymer ?
#
loop_
_entity_poly.entity_id
_entity_poly.type
_entity_poly.pdbx_seq_one_letter_code
_entity_poly.pdbx_strand_id
1 'polypeptide(L)'
;MSPAVYAATKAFLLRFGEALWAEKRQHGVRVITVCPGPVAETGTGFSPYDYVATPPFPTTPIDDVVRAELDGIVRDQPVVVCRTRGGGTIYAL
;
A
#
# COMPACT_ATOMS: atom_id res chain seq x y z
N MET A 1 -19.46 5.94 -5.03
CA MET A 1 -19.16 5.04 -3.88
C MET A 1 -18.82 5.92 -2.68
N SER A 2 -19.35 5.66 -1.49
CA SER A 2 -19.07 6.49 -0.31
C SER A 2 -17.62 6.30 0.16
N PRO A 3 -16.89 7.37 0.58
CA PRO A 3 -15.57 7.26 1.20
C PRO A 3 -15.52 6.29 2.38
N ALA A 4 -16.63 6.17 3.13
CA ALA A 4 -16.74 5.23 4.23
C ALA A 4 -16.69 3.77 3.76
N VAL A 5 -17.36 3.44 2.65
CA VAL A 5 -17.35 2.08 2.09
C VAL A 5 -15.95 1.76 1.55
N TYR A 6 -15.32 2.69 0.83
CA TYR A 6 -13.95 2.53 0.36
C TYR A 6 -12.97 2.28 1.51
N ALA A 7 -13.02 3.12 2.56
CA ALA A 7 -12.17 2.98 3.73
C ALA A 7 -12.39 1.65 4.46
N ALA A 8 -13.66 1.24 4.63
CA ALA A 8 -13.99 -0.06 5.22
C ALA A 8 -13.42 -1.22 4.41
N THR A 9 -13.55 -1.19 3.08
CA THR A 9 -12.98 -2.21 2.20
C THR A 9 -11.44 -2.25 2.30
N LYS A 10 -10.76 -1.10 2.29
CA LYS A 10 -9.30 -1.06 2.41
C LYS A 10 -8.80 -1.53 3.79
N ALA A 11 -9.51 -1.21 4.86
CA ALA A 11 -9.22 -1.72 6.20
C ALA A 11 -9.41 -3.24 6.30
N PHE A 12 -10.47 -3.77 5.67
CA PHE A 12 -10.69 -5.21 5.57
C PHE A 12 -9.56 -5.90 4.82
N LEU A 13 -9.19 -5.42 3.63
CA LEU A 13 -8.11 -6.03 2.82
C LEU A 13 -6.78 -6.09 3.58
N LEU A 14 -6.48 -5.04 4.36
CA LEU A 14 -5.28 -4.99 5.18
C LEU A 14 -5.25 -6.13 6.24
N ARG A 15 -6.33 -6.31 7.00
CA ARG A 15 -6.42 -7.36 8.01
C ARG A 15 -6.54 -8.76 7.40
N PHE A 16 -7.23 -8.86 6.27
CA PHE A 16 -7.38 -10.11 5.54
C PHE A 16 -6.03 -10.62 5.02
N GLY A 17 -5.21 -9.76 4.42
CA GLY A 17 -3.89 -10.16 3.94
C GLY A 17 -2.92 -10.52 5.07
N GLU A 18 -3.00 -9.84 6.22
CA GLU A 18 -2.22 -10.18 7.42
C GLU A 18 -2.61 -11.57 7.99
N ALA A 19 -3.91 -11.87 8.05
CA ALA A 19 -4.38 -13.20 8.44
C ALA A 19 -3.89 -14.28 7.46
N LEU A 20 -3.97 -14.03 6.15
CA LEU A 20 -3.45 -14.94 5.14
C LEU A 20 -1.94 -15.17 5.27
N TRP A 21 -1.16 -14.12 5.53
CA TRP A 21 0.27 -14.27 5.80
C TRP A 21 0.52 -15.22 6.97
N ALA A 22 -0.18 -15.02 8.10
CA ALA A 22 -0.02 -15.86 9.28
C ALA A 22 -0.42 -17.32 9.03
N GLU A 23 -1.55 -17.56 8.36
CA GLU A 23 -2.06 -18.91 8.06
C GLU A 23 -1.20 -19.67 7.04
N LYS A 24 -0.66 -18.95 6.06
CA LYS A 24 0.07 -19.54 4.92
C LYS A 24 1.57 -19.67 5.14
N ARG A 25 2.12 -19.01 6.17
CA ARG A 25 3.55 -19.09 6.54
C ARG A 25 4.04 -20.52 6.71
N GLN A 26 3.24 -21.39 7.35
CA GLN A 26 3.58 -22.81 7.56
C GLN A 26 3.66 -23.63 6.27
N HIS A 27 3.03 -23.15 5.18
CA HIS A 27 3.02 -23.80 3.88
C HIS A 27 4.09 -23.25 2.93
N GLY A 28 4.97 -22.37 3.41
CA GLY A 28 6.00 -21.73 2.58
C GLY A 28 5.46 -20.72 1.56
N VAL A 29 4.18 -20.34 1.66
CA VAL A 29 3.55 -19.33 0.80
C VAL A 29 3.68 -17.97 1.47
N ARG A 30 4.31 -17.02 0.78
CA ARG A 30 4.46 -15.62 1.25
C ARG A 30 3.29 -14.79 0.75
N VAL A 31 2.69 -14.04 1.67
CA VAL A 31 1.60 -13.09 1.38
C VAL A 31 2.03 -11.74 1.94
N ILE A 32 1.90 -10.69 1.15
CA ILE A 32 2.16 -9.31 1.59
C ILE A 32 1.00 -8.43 1.18
N THR A 33 0.69 -7.42 1.99
CA THR A 33 -0.32 -6.41 1.69
C THR A 33 0.35 -5.05 1.53
N VAL A 34 0.26 -4.49 0.33
CA VAL A 34 0.88 -3.20 0.01
C VAL A 34 -0.17 -2.10 0.06
N CYS A 35 0.12 -1.07 0.86
CA CYS A 35 -0.71 0.13 1.03
C CYS A 35 0.08 1.34 0.53
N PRO A 36 0.07 1.61 -0.78
CA PRO A 36 0.73 2.78 -1.31
C PRO A 36 -0.06 4.06 -0.98
N GLY A 37 0.67 5.14 -0.72
CA GLY A 37 0.12 6.49 -0.80
C GLY A 37 -0.22 6.88 -2.26
N PRO A 38 -0.56 8.16 -2.52
CA PRO A 38 -0.78 8.65 -3.88
C PRO A 38 0.40 8.29 -4.79
N VAL A 39 0.13 7.66 -5.93
CA VAL A 39 1.16 7.25 -6.90
C VAL A 39 1.14 8.19 -8.08
N ALA A 40 2.31 8.65 -8.54
CA ALA A 40 2.41 9.70 -9.55
C ALA A 40 1.79 9.30 -10.90
N GLU A 41 1.90 8.02 -11.24
CA GLU A 41 1.56 7.45 -12.54
C GLU A 41 0.13 6.91 -12.61
N THR A 42 -0.50 6.60 -11.46
CA THR A 42 -1.80 5.90 -11.44
C THR A 42 -2.99 6.85 -11.30
N GLY A 43 -2.76 8.12 -10.98
CA GLY A 43 -3.84 9.00 -10.53
C GLY A 43 -4.47 8.46 -9.23
N THR A 44 -5.22 9.28 -8.52
CA THR A 44 -5.81 8.84 -7.24
C THR A 44 -7.15 8.14 -7.38
N GLY A 45 -7.73 8.05 -8.59
CA GLY A 45 -8.89 7.23 -9.04
C GLY A 45 -10.21 7.38 -8.26
N PHE A 46 -10.15 8.03 -7.11
CA PHE A 46 -11.14 8.17 -6.05
C PHE A 46 -11.10 9.59 -5.47
N SER A 47 -10.25 10.43 -6.02
CA SER A 47 -10.03 11.78 -5.53
C SER A 47 -10.81 12.77 -6.39
N PRO A 48 -11.55 13.72 -5.79
CA PRO A 48 -12.08 14.86 -6.54
C PRO A 48 -10.97 15.70 -7.21
N TYR A 49 -9.71 15.38 -6.94
CA TYR A 49 -8.51 16.04 -7.45
C TYR A 49 -7.86 15.32 -8.65
N ASP A 50 -8.47 14.28 -9.23
CA ASP A 50 -7.91 13.61 -10.43
C ASP A 50 -7.82 14.53 -11.68
N TYR A 51 -8.33 15.77 -11.60
CA TYR A 51 -8.24 16.82 -12.63
C TYR A 51 -7.27 17.96 -12.31
N VAL A 52 -6.63 18.00 -11.14
CA VAL A 52 -5.60 19.03 -10.85
C VAL A 52 -4.24 18.55 -11.33
N ALA A 53 -3.59 19.38 -12.14
CA ALA A 53 -2.25 19.15 -12.70
C ALA A 53 -1.17 18.94 -11.61
N THR A 54 -1.45 19.31 -10.36
CA THR A 54 -0.57 19.08 -9.22
C THR A 54 -1.40 18.55 -8.05
N PRO A 55 -1.14 17.31 -7.57
CA PRO A 55 -1.86 16.78 -6.43
C PRO A 55 -1.54 17.58 -5.17
N PRO A 56 -2.51 17.82 -4.27
CA PRO A 56 -2.30 18.58 -3.03
C PRO A 56 -1.45 17.84 -1.98
N PHE A 57 -1.01 16.61 -2.29
CA PHE A 57 -0.19 15.76 -1.43
C PHE A 57 0.98 15.19 -2.21
N PRO A 58 2.13 14.89 -1.55
CA PRO A 58 3.26 14.25 -2.21
C PRO A 58 2.84 12.92 -2.83
N THR A 59 3.23 12.71 -4.08
CA THR A 59 3.10 11.42 -4.75
C THR A 59 4.38 10.60 -4.58
N THR A 60 4.24 9.28 -4.62
CA THR A 60 5.34 8.32 -4.68
C THR A 60 5.48 7.85 -6.13
N PRO A 61 6.69 7.85 -6.72
CA PRO A 61 6.91 7.24 -8.02
C PRO A 61 6.60 5.74 -7.99
N ILE A 62 6.08 5.19 -9.09
CA ILE A 62 5.68 3.77 -9.16
C ILE A 62 6.87 2.83 -8.89
N ASP A 63 8.07 3.19 -9.37
CA ASP A 63 9.29 2.40 -9.15
C ASP A 63 9.63 2.26 -7.67
N ASP A 64 9.35 3.27 -6.85
CA ASP A 64 9.57 3.22 -5.41
C ASP A 64 8.54 2.33 -4.71
N VAL A 65 7.30 2.31 -5.20
CA VAL A 65 6.25 1.40 -4.72
C VAL A 65 6.62 -0.04 -5.02
N VAL A 66 7.02 -0.34 -6.27
CA VAL A 66 7.44 -1.67 -6.70
C VAL A 66 8.66 -2.14 -5.90
N ARG A 67 9.64 -1.25 -5.69
CA ARG A 67 10.82 -1.59 -4.88
C ARG A 67 10.44 -1.92 -3.44
N ALA A 68 9.56 -1.13 -2.83
CA ALA A 68 9.10 -1.38 -1.47
C ALA A 68 8.32 -2.70 -1.34
N GLU A 69 7.52 -3.04 -2.36
CA GLU A 69 6.82 -4.33 -2.44
C GLU A 69 7.81 -5.51 -2.50
N LEU A 70 8.80 -5.44 -3.41
CA LEU A 70 9.82 -6.46 -3.55
C LEU A 70 10.68 -6.61 -2.28
N ASP A 71 11.02 -5.51 -1.62
CA ASP A 71 11.72 -5.55 -0.33
C ASP A 71 10.86 -6.18 0.77
N GLY A 72 9.56 -5.90 0.78
CA GLY A 72 8.61 -6.45 1.75
C GLY A 72 8.48 -7.96 1.64
N ILE A 73 8.34 -8.48 0.41
CA ILE A 73 8.23 -9.93 0.19
C ILE A 73 9.52 -10.67 0.54
N VAL A 74 10.70 -10.07 0.27
CA VAL A 74 12.00 -10.65 0.63
C VAL A 74 12.19 -10.71 2.16
N ARG A 75 11.68 -9.70 2.88
CA ARG A 75 11.79 -9.60 4.35
C ARG A 75 10.70 -10.35 5.11
N ASP A 76 9.84 -11.10 4.41
CA ASP A 76 8.66 -11.78 4.98
C ASP A 76 7.78 -10.85 5.83
N GLN A 77 7.58 -9.61 5.35
CA GLN A 77 6.81 -8.58 6.04
C GLN A 77 5.34 -8.61 5.59
N PRO A 78 4.36 -8.86 6.48
CA PRO A 78 2.97 -8.99 6.08
C PRO A 78 2.36 -7.70 5.51
N VAL A 79 2.87 -6.53 5.92
CA VAL A 79 2.33 -5.22 5.57
C VAL A 79 3.44 -4.27 5.12
N VAL A 80 3.23 -3.63 3.97
CA VAL A 80 4.12 -2.60 3.42
C VAL A 80 3.35 -1.30 3.22
N VAL A 81 3.79 -0.22 3.84
CA VAL A 81 3.21 1.12 3.64
C VAL A 81 4.21 1.99 2.89
N CYS A 82 3.91 2.34 1.64
CA CYS A 82 4.80 3.15 0.81
C CYS A 82 4.53 4.65 1.05
N ARG A 83 5.54 5.39 1.49
CA ARG A 83 5.52 6.86 1.59
C ARG A 83 6.75 7.46 0.92
N THR A 84 6.57 8.62 0.27
CA THR A 84 7.65 9.38 -0.40
C THR A 84 8.70 9.86 0.61
N ARG A 85 9.98 9.71 0.25
CA ARG A 85 11.14 9.89 1.14
C ARG A 85 11.31 11.32 1.69
N GLY A 86 10.99 11.44 2.98
CA GLY A 86 11.64 12.29 4.00
C GLY A 86 11.86 11.54 5.34
N GLY A 87 11.49 10.25 5.39
CA GLY A 87 11.65 9.33 6.52
C GLY A 87 11.43 7.92 5.96
N GLY A 88 12.17 6.92 6.45
CA GLY A 88 12.24 5.58 5.86
C GLY A 88 10.90 4.89 5.62
N THR A 89 10.93 3.78 4.88
CA THR A 89 9.82 2.84 4.81
C THR A 89 9.44 2.46 6.24
N ILE A 90 8.33 2.99 6.74
CA ILE A 90 7.83 2.63 8.05
C ILE A 90 7.08 1.32 7.83
N TYR A 91 7.74 0.22 8.18
CA TYR A 91 7.08 -1.05 8.42
C TYR A 91 5.97 -0.77 9.43
N ALA A 92 4.73 -1.09 9.06
CA ALA A 92 3.66 -1.11 10.06
C ALA A 92 4.00 -2.22 11.06
N LEU A 93 3.82 -1.89 12.35
CA LEU A 93 4.20 -2.62 13.58
C LEU A 93 4.22 -4.15 13.47
#